data_AF-A0A9P8F8B9-F1
#
_entry.id   AF-A0A9P8F8B9-F1
#
_cell.length_a   1.000
_cell.length_b   1.000
_cell.length_c   1.000
_cell.angle_alpha   90.00
_cell.angle_beta   90.00
_cell.angle_gamma   90.00
#
_symmetry.space_group_name_H-M   'P 1'
#
loop_
_entity.id
_entity.type
_entity.pdbx_description
1 polymer ?
#
loop_
_entity_poly.entity_id
_entity_poly.type
_entity_poly.pdbx_seq_one_letter_code
_entity_poly.pdbx_strand_id
1 'polypeptide(L)'
;MSPSTLEAEALGLLDRLLGVLQDNSTDALLVTATLNSLGSLVKNRPSVANKIISTVLNYNPFKLATTTPVSPTHKVMIRSMTRTTTAFLLNIIKKNPNHPLAGRIQQCIERLRHTLVDVFDESSRKRAAPAEPVDGLSEAKRQRLDAQVPQPSSPASQIPPLPQGPVSLAQLFTLTHDQGLRSFDVNVIPSNVVLSIVAPLLKSIDKVKMDAAINAVQARYLSLAARPVTASSAAQVVTGVAPVQNEEDEEYEPGIESTDQILNDLDQAPPDTDRAPVSLGPFNLPPPPPLTTEQTVEYSKGAVNRVFSTLTAMEQPASSKTQKPGFNRLAATNHDRDAWITLVTRLATRAPAGLDENKLKSESASLSRGGFSLNDAIRESLYLYVVDDFRKRIDVGISWLNEEWYNDRIQKQQNEEAEYIPEHYEKWMLKILDGIVPFLDAKDKLLIRFLSEIPSINQDVLKRVVRLAKDPERVQLAVQALHYLILLRPPAREMALDALEDLYKNYDESRPLVTKIMPKFRPEAFQKLQEAVAS
;
A
#
# COMPACT_ATOMS: atom_id res chain seq x y z
N MET A 1 -10.11 38.32 11.88
CA MET A 1 -8.93 38.10 12.75
C MET A 1 -8.00 39.28 12.61
N SER A 2 -7.39 39.76 13.70
CA SER A 2 -6.41 40.86 13.62
C SER A 2 -5.08 40.33 13.07
N PRO A 3 -4.30 41.15 12.34
CA PRO A 3 -3.00 40.74 11.80
C PRO A 3 -2.04 40.16 12.86
N SER A 4 -2.05 40.72 14.08
CA SER A 4 -1.24 40.25 15.21
C SER A 4 -1.63 38.84 15.68
N THR A 5 -2.93 38.50 15.66
CA THR A 5 -3.39 37.15 16.03
C THR A 5 -2.93 36.10 15.01
N LEU A 6 -2.97 36.43 13.72
CA LEU A 6 -2.50 35.55 12.65
C LEU A 6 -0.98 35.37 12.67
N GLU A 7 -0.23 36.41 13.03
CA GLU A 7 1.23 36.32 13.17
C GLU A 7 1.64 35.45 14.36
N ALA A 8 0.96 35.58 15.50
CA ALA A 8 1.17 34.73 16.66
C ALA A 8 0.83 33.25 16.36
N GLU A 9 -0.28 33.00 15.66
CA GLU A 9 -0.65 31.65 15.22
C GLU A 9 0.39 31.06 14.25
N ALA A 10 0.85 31.85 13.27
CA ALA A 10 1.87 31.41 12.32
C ALA A 10 3.21 31.07 13.00
N LEU A 11 3.62 31.83 14.03
CA LEU A 11 4.80 31.53 14.83
C LEU A 11 4.61 30.25 15.65
N GLY A 12 3.43 30.03 16.23
CA GLY A 12 3.10 28.78 16.93
C GLY A 12 3.16 27.55 16.01
N LEU A 13 2.67 27.69 14.76
CA LEU A 13 2.78 26.64 13.74
C LEU A 13 4.23 26.39 13.31
N LEU A 14 5.03 27.44 13.17
CA LEU A 14 6.46 27.31 12.90
C LEU A 14 7.18 26.55 14.00
N ASP A 15 6.87 26.82 15.27
CA ASP A 15 7.49 26.14 16.40
C ASP A 15 7.12 24.66 16.46
N ARG A 16 5.87 24.33 16.14
CA ARG A 16 5.44 22.94 15.98
C ARG A 16 6.18 22.22 14.86
N LEU A 17 6.44 22.91 13.75
CA LEU A 17 7.18 22.37 12.61
C LEU A 17 8.67 22.18 12.93
N LEU A 18 9.26 23.13 13.65
CA LEU A 18 10.65 23.04 14.12
C LEU A 18 10.85 21.97 15.21
N GLY A 19 9.80 21.63 15.98
CA GLY A 19 9.83 20.57 16.98
C GLY A 19 10.34 19.23 16.45
N VAL A 20 10.00 18.87 15.21
CA VAL A 20 10.50 17.64 14.55
C VAL A 20 12.02 17.55 14.53
N LEU A 21 12.70 18.69 14.34
CA LEU A 21 14.16 18.78 14.32
C LEU A 21 14.74 18.93 15.73
N GLN A 22 14.07 19.68 16.61
CA GLN A 22 14.53 19.88 18.00
C GLN A 22 14.51 18.57 18.80
N ASP A 23 13.47 17.76 18.59
CA ASP A 23 13.32 16.45 19.23
C ASP A 23 14.25 15.39 18.61
N ASN A 24 14.97 15.74 17.54
CA ASN A 24 15.80 14.84 16.74
C ASN A 24 15.03 13.58 16.32
N SER A 25 13.88 13.78 15.67
CA SER A 25 13.02 12.68 15.20
C SER A 25 13.79 11.68 14.34
N THR A 26 13.50 10.40 14.54
CA THR A 26 14.09 9.30 13.76
C THR A 26 13.33 9.02 12.46
N ASP A 27 12.18 9.65 12.25
CA ASP A 27 11.37 9.49 11.04
C ASP A 27 11.94 10.32 9.89
N ALA A 28 12.59 9.64 8.94
CA ALA A 28 13.22 10.27 7.78
C ALA A 28 12.22 11.00 6.87
N LEU A 29 10.97 10.54 6.75
CA LEU A 29 9.97 11.20 5.89
C LEU A 29 9.55 12.54 6.48
N LEU A 30 9.25 12.56 7.79
CA LEU A 30 8.88 13.79 8.48
C LEU A 30 10.03 14.81 8.49
N VAL A 31 11.25 14.37 8.78
CA VAL A 31 12.43 15.25 8.78
C VAL A 31 12.68 15.84 7.40
N THR A 32 12.67 15.01 6.34
CA THR A 32 12.95 15.49 4.98
C THR A 32 11.86 16.41 4.45
N ALA A 33 10.58 16.11 4.70
CA ALA A 33 9.47 16.99 4.37
C ALA A 33 9.58 18.34 5.08
N THR A 34 9.89 18.32 6.39
CA THR A 34 10.10 19.53 7.20
C THR A 34 11.21 20.39 6.63
N LEU A 35 12.38 19.82 6.34
CA LEU A 35 13.53 20.55 5.77
C LEU A 35 13.21 21.15 4.39
N ASN A 36 12.49 20.41 3.54
CA ASN A 36 12.09 20.90 2.21
C ASN A 36 11.10 22.08 2.30
N SER A 37 10.17 22.05 3.24
CA SER A 37 9.22 23.15 3.47
C SER A 37 9.88 24.39 4.08
N LEU A 38 10.89 24.22 4.95
CA LEU A 38 11.62 25.34 5.58
C LEU A 38 12.40 26.19 4.58
N GLY A 39 12.83 25.62 3.45
CA GLY A 39 13.66 26.31 2.46
C GLY A 39 12.98 27.53 1.83
N SER A 40 11.67 27.45 1.58
CA SER A 40 10.89 28.59 1.06
C SER A 40 10.64 29.66 2.14
N LEU A 41 10.46 29.25 3.40
CA LEU A 41 10.26 30.16 4.53
C LEU A 41 11.51 31.00 4.81
N VAL A 42 12.69 30.37 4.82
CA VAL A 42 13.98 31.08 4.98
C VAL A 42 14.19 32.10 3.86
N LYS A 43 13.79 31.77 2.62
CA LYS A 43 13.90 32.68 1.47
C LYS A 43 12.95 33.87 1.57
N ASN A 44 11.69 33.60 1.93
CA ASN A 44 10.61 34.59 1.83
C ASN A 44 10.41 35.41 3.10
N ARG A 45 10.92 34.96 4.26
CA ARG A 45 10.72 35.62 5.57
C ARG A 45 12.01 35.73 6.39
N PRO A 46 12.76 36.83 6.24
CA PRO A 46 14.02 37.05 6.96
C PRO A 46 13.88 37.06 8.49
N SER A 47 12.74 37.51 9.03
CA SER A 47 12.50 37.61 10.48
C SER A 47 12.59 36.28 11.22
N VAL A 48 12.21 35.18 10.57
CA VAL A 48 12.24 33.82 11.15
C VAL A 48 13.42 32.98 10.66
N ALA A 49 14.15 33.46 9.65
CA ALA A 49 15.24 32.71 9.01
C ALA A 49 16.32 32.28 10.00
N ASN A 50 16.78 33.18 10.88
CA ASN A 50 17.82 32.87 11.87
C ASN A 50 17.38 31.78 12.87
N LYS A 51 16.10 31.77 13.29
CA LYS A 51 15.53 30.75 14.19
C LYS A 51 15.54 29.38 13.51
N ILE A 52 15.11 29.33 12.25
CA ILE A 52 15.10 28.11 11.44
C ILE A 52 16.52 27.57 11.24
N ILE A 53 17.44 28.43 10.77
CA ILE A 53 18.84 28.04 10.50
C ILE A 53 19.51 27.52 11.78
N SER A 54 19.32 28.20 12.91
CA SER A 54 19.88 27.77 14.20
C SER A 54 19.33 26.41 14.64
N THR A 55 18.04 26.16 14.41
CA THR A 55 17.42 24.86 14.72
C THR A 55 18.02 23.75 13.86
N VAL A 56 18.20 23.97 12.56
CA VAL A 56 18.80 22.99 11.65
C VAL A 56 20.27 22.73 11.98
N LEU A 57 21.03 23.74 12.40
CA LEU A 57 22.43 23.58 12.82
C LEU A 57 22.59 22.67 14.06
N ASN A 58 21.57 22.63 14.92
CA ASN A 58 21.55 21.83 16.14
C ASN A 58 20.95 20.42 15.94
N TYR A 59 20.35 20.15 14.79
CA TYR A 59 19.77 18.84 14.47
C TYR A 59 20.84 17.76 14.26
N ASN A 60 20.61 16.57 14.82
CA ASN A 60 21.48 15.41 14.72
C ASN A 60 20.78 14.23 14.00
N PRO A 61 21.11 13.95 12.73
CA PRO A 61 20.50 12.85 11.97
C PRO A 61 21.02 11.45 12.35
N PHE A 62 21.97 11.34 13.28
CA PHE A 62 22.65 10.09 13.63
C PHE A 62 22.10 9.39 14.87
N LYS A 63 20.93 9.79 15.40
CA LYS A 63 20.28 9.11 16.54
C LYS A 63 20.10 7.60 16.32
N LEU A 64 19.79 7.18 15.09
CA LEU A 64 19.63 5.76 14.73
C LEU A 64 20.96 5.00 14.60
N ALA A 65 22.11 5.68 14.65
CA ALA A 65 23.43 5.05 14.59
C ALA A 65 23.87 4.44 15.94
N THR A 66 23.10 4.67 17.02
CA THR A 66 23.39 4.13 18.36
C THR A 66 23.09 2.64 18.49
N THR A 67 22.18 2.09 17.66
CA THR A 67 21.89 0.65 17.65
C THR A 67 22.90 -0.09 16.78
N THR A 68 23.80 -0.87 17.38
CA THR A 68 24.75 -1.75 16.65
C THR A 68 24.26 -3.20 16.71
N PRO A 69 24.15 -3.93 15.58
CA PRO A 69 24.42 -3.49 14.21
C PRO A 69 23.32 -2.58 13.63
N VAL A 70 23.71 -1.56 12.85
CA VAL A 70 22.75 -0.65 12.21
C VAL A 70 22.04 -1.38 11.08
N SER A 71 20.72 -1.58 11.22
CA SER A 71 19.86 -2.20 10.20
C SER A 71 19.99 -1.48 8.83
N PRO A 72 19.93 -2.21 7.69
CA PRO A 72 19.94 -1.61 6.35
C PRO A 72 18.93 -0.47 6.18
N THR A 73 17.74 -0.59 6.78
CA THR A 73 16.69 0.44 6.76
C THR A 73 17.14 1.71 7.47
N HIS A 74 17.75 1.59 8.66
CA HIS A 74 18.31 2.72 9.40
C HIS A 74 19.48 3.36 8.64
N LYS A 75 20.32 2.57 7.95
CA LYS A 75 21.41 3.11 7.12
C LYS A 75 20.87 4.06 6.04
N VAL A 76 19.77 3.66 5.37
CA VAL A 76 19.10 4.48 4.34
C VAL A 76 18.47 5.73 4.95
N MET A 77 17.79 5.61 6.09
CA MET A 77 17.16 6.74 6.79
C MET A 77 18.20 7.80 7.20
N ILE A 78 19.31 7.38 7.81
CA ILE A 78 20.42 8.28 8.20
C ILE A 78 20.98 8.99 6.96
N ARG A 79 21.27 8.25 5.88
CA ARG A 79 21.79 8.86 4.63
C ARG A 79 20.82 9.89 4.04
N SER A 80 19.52 9.58 4.03
CA SER A 80 18.47 10.47 3.51
C SER A 80 18.38 11.77 4.31
N MET A 81 18.31 11.67 5.64
CA MET A 81 18.21 12.82 6.54
C MET A 81 19.48 13.68 6.48
N THR A 82 20.67 13.06 6.51
CA THR A 82 21.95 13.76 6.41
C THR A 82 22.09 14.48 5.07
N ARG A 83 21.81 13.79 3.94
CA ARG A 83 21.88 14.38 2.60
C ARG A 83 20.96 15.60 2.47
N THR A 84 19.73 15.51 2.98
CA THR A 84 18.75 16.59 2.89
C THR A 84 19.12 17.78 3.79
N THR A 85 19.64 17.51 4.99
CA THR A 85 20.16 18.54 5.91
C THR A 85 21.34 19.29 5.28
N THR A 86 22.30 18.55 4.69
CA THR A 86 23.44 19.14 3.98
C THR A 86 22.99 19.96 2.77
N ALA A 87 22.04 19.46 1.98
CA ALA A 87 21.51 20.19 0.82
C ALA A 87 20.82 21.51 1.22
N PHE A 88 20.03 21.49 2.29
CA PHE A 88 19.39 22.69 2.85
C PHE A 88 20.43 23.76 3.24
N LEU A 89 21.45 23.36 4.01
CA LEU A 89 22.52 24.25 4.48
C LEU A 89 23.38 24.78 3.33
N LEU A 90 23.72 23.95 2.34
CA LEU A 90 24.44 24.36 1.15
C LEU A 90 23.65 25.39 0.33
N ASN A 91 22.33 25.20 0.21
CA ASN A 91 21.47 26.13 -0.53
C ASN A 91 21.41 27.51 0.12
N ILE A 92 21.51 27.61 1.45
CA ILE A 92 21.58 28.89 2.16
C ILE A 92 22.86 29.64 1.81
N ILE A 93 24.02 28.98 1.92
CA ILE A 93 25.32 29.60 1.60
C ILE A 93 25.39 30.00 0.12
N LYS A 94 24.94 29.14 -0.80
CA LYS A 94 24.95 29.43 -2.24
C LYS A 94 24.17 30.68 -2.59
N LYS A 95 23.06 30.95 -1.89
CA LYS A 95 22.21 32.12 -2.14
C LYS A 95 22.72 33.36 -1.41
N ASN A 96 23.31 33.20 -0.23
CA ASN A 96 23.84 34.30 0.58
C ASN A 96 25.27 33.97 1.05
N PRO A 97 26.29 34.19 0.21
CA PRO A 97 27.68 33.87 0.55
C PRO A 97 28.20 34.62 1.80
N ASN A 98 27.73 35.85 2.00
CA ASN A 98 28.12 36.71 3.13
C ASN A 98 27.22 36.54 4.37
N HIS A 99 26.59 35.38 4.55
CA HIS A 99 25.70 35.14 5.69
C HIS A 99 26.48 35.20 7.02
N PRO A 100 25.99 35.87 8.09
CA PRO A 100 26.71 35.97 9.37
C PRO A 100 27.09 34.63 10.01
N LEU A 101 26.28 33.59 9.77
CA LEU A 101 26.52 32.22 10.24
C LEU A 101 27.26 31.32 9.23
N ALA A 102 27.79 31.85 8.13
CA ALA A 102 28.39 31.05 7.05
C ALA A 102 29.47 30.07 7.55
N GLY A 103 30.37 30.52 8.43
CA GLY A 103 31.41 29.66 9.02
C GLY A 103 30.82 28.50 9.82
N ARG A 104 29.79 28.75 10.65
CA ARG A 104 29.09 27.69 11.42
C ARG A 104 28.37 26.71 10.51
N ILE A 105 27.79 27.18 9.41
CA ILE A 105 27.11 26.33 8.43
C ILE A 105 28.13 25.42 7.73
N GLN A 106 29.27 25.96 7.28
CA GLN A 106 30.34 25.18 6.66
C GLN A 106 30.90 24.11 7.62
N GLN A 107 31.18 24.47 8.87
CA GLN A 107 31.62 23.54 9.91
C GLN A 107 30.59 22.43 10.15
N CYS A 108 29.30 22.76 10.20
CA CYS A 108 28.25 21.77 10.39
C CYS A 108 28.16 20.80 9.21
N ILE A 109 28.24 21.29 7.97
CA ILE A 109 28.27 20.45 6.77
C ILE A 109 29.44 19.47 6.81
N GLU A 110 30.64 19.94 7.17
CA GLU A 110 31.82 19.11 7.21
C GLU A 110 31.73 18.05 8.31
N ARG A 111 31.28 18.44 9.51
CA ARG A 111 30.98 17.50 10.60
C ARG A 111 30.01 16.40 10.16
N LEU A 112 28.89 16.78 9.51
CA LEU A 112 27.89 15.82 9.04
C LEU A 112 28.47 14.84 8.01
N ARG A 113 29.35 15.29 7.11
CA ARG A 113 30.03 14.41 6.13
C ARG A 113 30.99 13.46 6.80
N HIS A 114 31.82 13.95 7.72
CA HIS A 114 32.81 13.14 8.41
C HIS A 114 32.13 12.06 9.26
N THR A 115 31.15 12.45 10.08
CA THR A 115 30.37 11.50 10.90
C THR A 115 29.62 10.47 10.06
N LEU A 116 29.14 10.85 8.87
CA LEU A 116 28.50 9.89 7.96
C LEU A 116 29.48 8.82 7.47
N VAL A 117 30.72 9.21 7.17
CA VAL A 117 31.78 8.26 6.79
C VAL A 117 32.14 7.37 7.98
N ASP A 118 32.39 7.97 9.16
CA ASP A 118 32.79 7.24 10.36
C ASP A 118 31.73 6.22 10.83
N VAL A 119 30.45 6.54 10.69
CA VAL A 119 29.33 5.63 11.05
C VAL A 119 29.23 4.44 10.09
N PHE A 120 29.67 4.59 8.84
CA PHE A 120 29.53 3.56 7.80
C PHE A 120 30.84 2.89 7.39
N ASP A 121 31.98 3.33 7.92
CA ASP A 121 33.29 2.71 7.69
C ASP A 121 33.53 1.56 8.68
N GLU A 122 33.21 0.33 8.25
CA GLU A 122 33.44 -0.91 9.01
C GLU A 122 34.94 -1.26 9.15
N SER A 123 35.85 -0.57 8.44
CA SER A 123 37.30 -0.84 8.51
C SER A 123 37.97 -0.25 9.76
N SER A 124 37.37 0.77 10.37
CA SER A 124 37.87 1.49 11.55
C SER A 124 37.63 0.76 12.89
N ARG A 125 36.78 -0.29 12.91
CA ARG A 125 36.45 -1.08 14.11
C ARG A 125 37.34 -2.31 14.30
N LYS A 126 38.55 -2.33 13.73
CA LYS A 126 39.55 -3.35 14.05
C LYS A 126 40.18 -3.06 15.41
N ARG A 127 39.61 -3.72 16.43
CA ARG A 127 40.30 -4.33 17.58
C ARG A 127 41.10 -3.36 18.49
N ALA A 128 40.49 -2.93 19.59
CA ALA A 128 41.29 -2.73 20.81
C ALA A 128 41.82 -4.12 21.20
N ALA A 129 43.14 -4.31 21.12
CA ALA A 129 43.77 -5.56 21.52
C ALA A 129 43.58 -5.78 23.02
N PRO A 130 43.22 -6.99 23.47
CA PRO A 130 43.39 -7.37 24.87
C PRO A 130 44.89 -7.32 25.19
N ALA A 131 45.25 -6.63 26.27
CA ALA A 131 46.58 -6.68 26.82
C ALA A 131 46.76 -8.05 27.51
N GLU A 132 47.49 -8.96 26.87
CA GLU A 132 48.09 -10.11 27.54
C GLU A 132 49.62 -10.04 27.39
N PRO A 133 50.35 -10.55 28.40
CA PRO A 133 51.73 -10.16 28.65
C PRO A 133 52.71 -10.95 27.78
N VAL A 134 53.84 -10.30 27.56
CA VAL A 134 55.10 -10.79 27.03
C VAL A 134 55.43 -12.25 27.41
N ASP A 135 55.63 -13.09 26.39
CA ASP A 135 56.70 -14.08 26.44
C ASP A 135 57.45 -14.04 25.12
N GLY A 136 58.68 -13.53 25.21
CA GLY A 136 59.59 -13.47 24.08
C GLY A 136 60.26 -14.82 23.90
N LEU A 137 60.38 -15.26 22.66
CA LEU A 137 61.54 -15.96 22.09
C LEU A 137 61.12 -16.62 20.76
N SER A 138 61.56 -16.01 19.65
CA SER A 138 62.36 -16.68 18.60
C SER A 138 62.14 -16.05 17.21
N GLU A 139 62.79 -14.91 16.96
CA GLU A 139 63.31 -14.60 15.63
C GLU A 139 64.50 -15.54 15.35
N ALA A 140 64.32 -16.58 14.52
CA ALA A 140 65.39 -17.16 13.68
C ALA A 140 64.92 -18.43 12.95
N LYS A 141 64.29 -18.28 11.78
CA LYS A 141 64.74 -18.97 10.57
C LYS A 141 64.04 -18.40 9.34
N ARG A 142 64.74 -17.48 8.68
CA ARG A 142 64.54 -17.18 7.26
C ARG A 142 64.77 -18.46 6.46
N GLN A 143 63.90 -18.74 5.49
CA GLN A 143 64.40 -19.16 4.20
C GLN A 143 63.52 -18.59 3.08
N ARG A 144 64.05 -17.56 2.42
CA ARG A 144 63.58 -17.04 1.14
C ARG A 144 64.02 -18.02 0.04
N LEU A 145 63.16 -18.20 -0.96
CA LEU A 145 63.59 -18.49 -2.33
C LEU A 145 62.83 -17.54 -3.27
N ASP A 146 63.59 -16.86 -4.11
CA ASP A 146 63.17 -15.85 -5.07
C ASP A 146 62.34 -16.42 -6.23
N ALA A 147 61.27 -15.71 -6.62
CA ALA A 147 60.78 -15.72 -7.99
C ALA A 147 60.09 -14.38 -8.32
N GLN A 148 60.78 -13.61 -9.15
CA GLN A 148 60.37 -12.51 -10.02
C GLN A 148 58.92 -11.99 -9.93
N VAL A 149 58.81 -10.69 -9.67
CA VAL A 149 57.61 -9.86 -9.86
C VAL A 149 57.22 -9.81 -11.35
N PRO A 150 55.92 -9.98 -11.67
CA PRO A 150 55.27 -9.18 -12.70
C PRO A 150 54.25 -8.23 -12.06
N GLN A 151 54.14 -7.06 -12.67
CA GLN A 151 53.23 -5.95 -12.36
C GLN A 151 51.78 -6.39 -12.06
N PRO A 152 51.02 -5.57 -11.28
CA PRO A 152 49.66 -5.90 -10.88
C PRO A 152 48.74 -5.90 -12.11
N SER A 153 48.36 -7.10 -12.56
CA SER A 153 47.21 -7.26 -13.44
C SER A 153 45.93 -7.04 -12.64
N SER A 154 44.93 -6.51 -13.35
CA SER A 154 43.60 -6.11 -12.93
C SER A 154 42.92 -7.12 -12.00
N PRO A 155 41.97 -6.70 -11.13
CA PRO A 155 41.34 -7.61 -10.18
C PRO A 155 40.58 -8.67 -10.97
N ALA A 156 41.02 -9.93 -10.89
CA ALA A 156 40.21 -11.05 -11.31
C ALA A 156 38.88 -10.95 -10.54
N SER A 157 37.77 -10.87 -11.27
CA SER A 157 36.42 -10.95 -10.71
C SER A 157 36.36 -12.19 -9.82
N GLN A 158 36.47 -11.98 -8.50
CA GLN A 158 36.23 -13.03 -7.54
C GLN A 158 34.81 -13.52 -7.80
N ILE A 159 34.63 -14.81 -8.01
CA ILE A 159 33.31 -15.42 -8.17
C ILE A 159 32.76 -15.63 -6.76
N PRO A 160 31.53 -15.19 -6.43
CA PRO A 160 30.99 -15.37 -5.08
C PRO A 160 30.97 -16.85 -4.69
N PRO A 161 31.34 -17.24 -3.46
CA PRO A 161 31.15 -18.62 -3.02
C PRO A 161 29.65 -18.97 -2.95
N LEU A 162 29.31 -20.24 -3.19
CA LEU A 162 27.94 -20.73 -3.01
C LEU A 162 27.59 -20.71 -1.50
N PRO A 163 26.34 -20.36 -1.14
CA PRO A 163 25.91 -20.42 0.25
C PRO A 163 25.89 -21.85 0.78
N GLN A 164 26.10 -22.02 2.09
CA GLN A 164 25.95 -23.30 2.75
C GLN A 164 24.45 -23.61 2.88
N GLY A 165 23.94 -24.58 2.09
CA GLY A 165 22.53 -24.98 2.13
C GLY A 165 22.00 -25.41 0.76
N PRO A 166 20.66 -25.54 0.59
CA PRO A 166 20.06 -25.80 -0.71
C PRO A 166 20.30 -24.61 -1.65
N VAL A 167 20.93 -24.87 -2.80
CA VAL A 167 21.29 -23.86 -3.80
C VAL A 167 20.22 -23.83 -4.90
N SER A 168 19.65 -22.66 -5.17
CA SER A 168 18.68 -22.50 -6.26
C SER A 168 19.36 -22.42 -7.63
N LEU A 169 18.61 -22.74 -8.70
CA LEU A 169 19.14 -22.64 -10.07
C LEU A 169 19.57 -21.20 -10.41
N ALA A 170 18.85 -20.19 -9.92
CA ALA A 170 19.25 -18.79 -10.08
C ALA A 170 20.61 -18.48 -9.40
N GLN A 171 20.86 -19.03 -8.21
CA GLN A 171 22.13 -18.83 -7.49
C GLN A 171 23.31 -19.51 -8.19
N LEU A 172 23.07 -20.65 -8.85
CA LEU A 172 24.10 -21.36 -9.61
C LEU A 172 24.69 -20.49 -10.74
N PHE A 173 23.80 -19.82 -11.50
CA PHE A 173 24.16 -18.98 -12.65
C PHE A 173 24.53 -17.53 -12.27
N THR A 174 24.35 -17.13 -11.01
CA THR A 174 24.71 -15.79 -10.55
C THR A 174 26.22 -15.68 -10.30
N LEU A 175 26.92 -15.04 -11.23
CA LEU A 175 28.37 -14.76 -11.14
C LEU A 175 28.70 -13.32 -10.69
N THR A 176 27.68 -12.47 -10.51
CA THR A 176 27.84 -11.07 -10.08
C THR A 176 27.80 -10.91 -8.55
N HIS A 177 28.54 -9.93 -8.05
CA HIS A 177 28.51 -9.45 -6.67
C HIS A 177 27.47 -8.33 -6.44
N ASP A 178 26.91 -7.77 -7.52
CA ASP A 178 25.95 -6.69 -7.44
C ASP A 178 24.61 -7.20 -6.89
N GLN A 179 24.17 -6.60 -5.78
CA GLN A 179 22.91 -6.92 -5.11
C GLN A 179 21.70 -6.52 -5.96
N GLY A 180 21.79 -5.45 -6.76
CA GLY A 180 20.67 -4.96 -7.58
C GLY A 180 20.33 -5.92 -8.74
N LEU A 181 21.37 -6.44 -9.41
CA LEU A 181 21.22 -7.40 -10.50
C LEU A 181 20.79 -8.79 -10.01
N ARG A 182 21.12 -9.14 -8.75
CA ARG A 182 20.72 -10.39 -8.10
C ARG A 182 19.22 -10.46 -7.80
N SER A 183 18.58 -9.33 -7.51
CA SER A 183 17.16 -9.23 -7.20
C SER A 183 16.29 -8.80 -8.39
N PHE A 184 16.90 -8.60 -9.56
CA PHE A 184 16.20 -8.10 -10.73
C PHE A 184 15.45 -9.23 -11.45
N ASP A 185 14.14 -9.08 -11.59
CA ASP A 185 13.30 -10.02 -12.34
C ASP A 185 13.31 -9.67 -13.84
N VAL A 186 13.92 -10.54 -14.64
CA VAL A 186 14.06 -10.37 -16.09
C VAL A 186 12.71 -10.55 -16.82
N ASN A 187 11.72 -11.19 -16.20
CA ASN A 187 10.39 -11.36 -16.80
C ASN A 187 9.62 -10.03 -16.95
N VAL A 188 10.06 -8.97 -16.27
CA VAL A 188 9.50 -7.62 -16.38
C VAL A 188 9.94 -6.96 -17.70
N ILE A 189 11.00 -7.45 -18.36
CA ILE A 189 11.48 -6.88 -19.62
C ILE A 189 10.70 -7.49 -20.81
N PRO A 190 10.11 -6.67 -21.69
CA PRO A 190 9.52 -7.13 -22.94
C PRO A 190 10.50 -7.93 -23.82
N SER A 191 10.03 -9.03 -24.41
CA SER A 191 10.87 -9.97 -25.17
C SER A 191 11.61 -9.35 -26.35
N ASN A 192 11.00 -8.35 -27.02
CA ASN A 192 11.63 -7.59 -28.09
C ASN A 192 12.84 -6.76 -27.63
N VAL A 193 12.83 -6.27 -26.40
CA VAL A 193 13.94 -5.52 -25.79
C VAL A 193 15.05 -6.48 -25.35
N VAL A 194 14.69 -7.66 -24.84
CA VAL A 194 15.69 -8.70 -24.51
C VAL A 194 16.46 -9.13 -25.77
N LEU A 195 15.77 -9.39 -26.88
CA LEU A 195 16.41 -9.82 -28.13
C LEU A 195 17.32 -8.74 -28.74
N SER A 196 16.92 -7.46 -28.65
CA SER A 196 17.74 -6.35 -29.15
C SER A 196 18.99 -6.07 -28.31
N ILE A 197 19.02 -6.53 -27.06
CA ILE A 197 20.16 -6.40 -26.14
C ILE A 197 21.08 -7.64 -26.22
N VAL A 198 20.51 -8.85 -26.22
CA VAL A 198 21.28 -10.11 -26.15
C VAL A 198 22.10 -10.34 -27.41
N ALA A 199 21.55 -10.09 -28.60
CA ALA A 199 22.27 -10.36 -29.86
C ALA A 199 23.54 -9.48 -30.04
N PRO A 200 23.50 -8.15 -29.79
CA PRO A 200 24.72 -7.33 -29.79
C PRO A 200 25.72 -7.71 -28.69
N LEU A 201 25.22 -8.05 -27.49
CA LEU A 201 26.10 -8.44 -26.38
C LEU A 201 26.86 -9.73 -26.70
N LEU A 202 26.19 -10.75 -27.24
CA LEU A 202 26.85 -12.00 -27.66
C LEU A 202 27.88 -11.77 -28.77
N LYS A 203 27.68 -10.79 -29.64
CA LYS A 203 28.66 -10.42 -30.68
C LYS A 203 29.87 -9.67 -30.12
N SER A 204 29.68 -8.93 -29.02
CA SER A 204 30.70 -8.07 -28.41
C SER A 204 31.47 -8.70 -27.25
N ILE A 205 31.00 -9.86 -26.74
CA ILE A 205 31.60 -10.50 -25.58
C ILE A 205 32.92 -11.16 -25.95
N ASP A 206 33.93 -10.97 -25.10
CA ASP A 206 35.22 -11.63 -25.24
C ASP A 206 35.08 -13.13 -24.96
N LYS A 207 35.55 -13.96 -25.90
CA LYS A 207 35.45 -15.42 -25.83
C LYS A 207 36.11 -15.96 -24.57
N VAL A 208 37.26 -15.40 -24.17
CA VAL A 208 38.00 -15.85 -22.98
C VAL A 208 37.19 -15.61 -21.71
N LYS A 209 36.50 -14.48 -21.61
CA LYS A 209 35.61 -14.18 -20.46
C LYS A 209 34.38 -15.07 -20.44
N MET A 210 33.81 -15.38 -21.61
CA MET A 210 32.66 -16.28 -21.72
C MET A 210 33.04 -17.71 -21.29
N ASP A 211 34.17 -18.23 -21.78
CA ASP A 211 34.66 -19.56 -21.42
C ASP A 211 34.97 -19.65 -19.92
N ALA A 212 35.56 -18.59 -19.32
CA ALA A 212 35.79 -18.53 -17.88
C ALA A 212 34.47 -18.56 -17.07
N ALA A 213 33.43 -17.85 -17.53
CA ALA A 213 32.12 -17.85 -16.88
C ALA A 213 31.43 -19.22 -16.97
N ILE A 214 31.50 -19.88 -18.13
CA ILE A 214 30.97 -21.24 -18.33
C ILE A 214 31.67 -22.23 -17.40
N ASN A 215 33.01 -22.21 -17.37
CA ASN A 215 33.80 -23.09 -16.51
C ASN A 215 33.51 -22.86 -15.02
N ALA A 216 33.26 -21.62 -14.61
CA ALA A 216 32.87 -21.30 -13.24
C ALA A 216 31.53 -21.94 -12.83
N VAL A 217 30.52 -21.87 -13.70
CA VAL A 217 29.22 -22.50 -13.46
C VAL A 217 29.35 -24.02 -13.47
N GLN A 218 30.14 -24.58 -14.40
CA GLN A 218 30.38 -26.02 -14.47
C GLN A 218 31.09 -26.55 -13.21
N ALA A 219 32.11 -25.84 -12.71
CA ALA A 219 32.80 -26.19 -11.46
C ALA A 219 31.85 -26.16 -10.25
N ARG A 220 30.94 -25.17 -10.19
CA ARG A 220 29.89 -25.08 -9.16
C ARG A 220 28.88 -26.22 -9.25
N TYR A 221 28.51 -26.63 -10.45
CA TYR A 221 27.59 -27.75 -10.64
C TYR A 221 28.23 -29.08 -10.22
N LEU A 222 29.48 -29.31 -10.62
CA LEU A 222 30.24 -30.51 -10.24
C LEU A 222 30.49 -30.58 -8.72
N SER A 223 30.75 -29.46 -8.05
CA SER A 223 30.93 -29.44 -6.60
C SER A 223 29.63 -29.73 -5.83
N LEU A 224 28.48 -29.33 -6.37
CA LEU A 224 27.18 -29.70 -5.82
C LEU A 224 26.85 -31.17 -6.06
N ALA A 225 27.16 -31.69 -7.25
CA ALA A 225 26.93 -33.10 -7.59
C ALA A 225 27.82 -34.07 -6.78
N ALA A 226 29.02 -33.63 -6.40
CA ALA A 226 29.94 -34.42 -5.58
C ALA A 226 29.62 -34.41 -4.07
N ARG A 227 28.63 -33.64 -3.63
CA ARG A 227 28.28 -33.53 -2.21
C ARG A 227 27.41 -34.72 -1.79
N PRO A 228 27.83 -35.56 -0.82
CA PRO A 228 27.02 -36.68 -0.36
C PRO A 228 25.75 -36.17 0.34
N VAL A 229 24.60 -36.66 -0.10
CA VAL A 229 23.30 -36.38 0.53
C VAL A 229 23.25 -37.16 1.84
N THR A 230 23.55 -36.50 2.96
CA THR A 230 23.34 -37.11 4.28
C THR A 230 21.88 -36.94 4.67
N ALA A 231 21.28 -37.99 5.26
CA ALA A 231 19.89 -38.02 5.71
C ALA A 231 19.51 -36.81 6.60
N SER A 232 20.50 -36.24 7.31
CA SER A 232 20.35 -35.02 8.10
C SER A 232 20.00 -33.77 7.28
N SER A 233 20.44 -33.67 6.01
CA SER A 233 20.12 -32.53 5.14
C SER A 233 18.75 -32.66 4.46
N ALA A 234 18.23 -33.88 4.29
CA ALA A 234 16.89 -34.11 3.76
C ALA A 234 15.81 -33.81 4.82
N ALA A 235 16.09 -34.13 6.09
CA ALA A 235 15.18 -33.86 7.21
C ALA A 235 14.96 -32.36 7.48
N GLN A 236 15.96 -31.50 7.24
CA GLN A 236 15.84 -30.04 7.41
C GLN A 236 14.98 -29.36 6.33
N VAL A 237 14.87 -29.96 5.14
CA VAL A 237 14.11 -29.40 4.01
C VAL A 237 12.61 -29.58 4.19
N VAL A 238 12.18 -30.60 4.95
CA VAL A 238 10.75 -30.93 5.13
C VAL A 238 10.11 -30.17 6.29
N THR A 239 10.87 -29.77 7.32
CA THR A 239 10.30 -29.17 8.54
C THR A 239 10.41 -27.65 8.62
N GLY A 240 11.29 -27.01 7.84
CA GLY A 240 11.35 -25.53 7.77
C GLY A 240 11.74 -24.82 9.08
N VAL A 241 12.36 -25.52 10.04
CA VAL A 241 12.74 -24.95 11.34
C VAL A 241 14.25 -24.64 11.34
N ALA A 242 14.60 -23.35 11.47
CA ALA A 242 15.96 -22.91 11.80
C ALA A 242 16.30 -23.31 13.25
N PRO A 243 17.58 -23.59 13.60
CA PRO A 243 17.90 -24.10 14.92
C PRO A 243 17.64 -23.01 15.96
N VAL A 244 16.66 -23.26 16.84
CA VAL A 244 16.56 -22.58 18.12
C VAL A 244 17.58 -23.25 19.03
N GLN A 245 18.58 -22.49 19.44
CA GLN A 245 19.34 -22.80 20.64
C GLN A 245 18.44 -22.49 21.84
N ASN A 246 18.27 -23.49 22.71
CA ASN A 246 18.01 -23.45 24.16
C ASN A 246 17.08 -24.61 24.52
N GLU A 247 17.62 -25.62 25.21
CA GLU A 247 17.64 -25.78 26.68
C GLU A 247 16.38 -26.56 27.12
N GLU A 248 16.66 -27.83 27.43
CA GLU A 248 16.07 -28.68 28.47
C GLU A 248 14.70 -28.23 29.02
N ASP A 249 13.67 -29.04 28.78
CA ASP A 249 12.77 -29.51 29.84
C ASP A 249 11.98 -30.75 29.37
N GLU A 250 11.95 -31.73 30.26
CA GLU A 250 11.35 -33.06 30.15
C GLU A 250 9.81 -33.01 30.17
N GLU A 251 9.14 -34.05 29.64
CA GLU A 251 8.07 -34.81 30.32
C GLU A 251 7.10 -35.54 29.35
N TYR A 252 7.29 -36.87 29.28
CA TYR A 252 6.27 -37.95 29.28
C TYR A 252 5.26 -38.17 28.11
N GLU A 253 5.37 -39.34 27.46
CA GLU A 253 4.19 -40.20 27.18
C GLU A 253 4.58 -41.70 27.15
N PRO A 254 3.79 -42.63 27.74
CA PRO A 254 4.19 -44.02 27.98
C PRO A 254 3.58 -45.02 26.98
N GLY A 255 4.29 -46.12 26.69
CA GLY A 255 3.73 -47.29 26.02
C GLY A 255 4.78 -48.09 25.25
N ILE A 256 5.40 -49.05 25.93
CA ILE A 256 6.60 -49.79 25.52
C ILE A 256 6.21 -50.94 24.57
N GLU A 257 6.66 -50.90 23.31
CA GLU A 257 7.07 -52.12 22.60
C GLU A 257 8.60 -52.17 22.65
N SER A 258 9.15 -53.28 23.15
CA SER A 258 10.58 -53.40 23.44
C SER A 258 11.41 -53.31 22.16
N THR A 259 12.43 -52.46 22.18
CA THR A 259 13.44 -52.25 21.14
C THR A 259 14.12 -53.56 20.68
N ASP A 260 14.08 -54.59 21.53
CA ASP A 260 14.69 -55.89 21.27
C ASP A 260 13.87 -56.78 20.31
N GLN A 261 12.56 -56.57 20.18
CA GLN A 261 11.73 -57.32 19.21
C GLN A 261 11.91 -56.79 17.78
N ILE A 262 12.15 -55.50 17.62
CA ILE A 262 12.35 -54.86 16.32
C ILE A 262 13.71 -55.24 15.71
N LEU A 263 14.75 -55.38 16.54
CA LEU A 263 16.09 -55.77 16.11
C LEU A 263 16.15 -57.23 15.63
N ASN A 264 15.34 -58.12 16.20
CA ASN A 264 15.38 -59.56 15.90
C ASN A 264 14.63 -59.91 14.59
N ASP A 265 13.61 -59.14 14.22
CA ASP A 265 12.88 -59.30 12.95
C ASP A 265 13.65 -58.70 11.75
N LEU A 266 14.55 -57.74 11.98
CA LEU A 266 15.39 -57.13 10.95
C LEU A 266 16.59 -57.99 10.54
N ASP A 267 17.02 -58.92 11.39
CA ASP A 267 18.19 -59.79 11.14
C ASP A 267 17.83 -61.08 10.36
N GLN A 268 16.52 -61.34 10.15
CA GLN A 268 16.02 -62.50 9.39
C GLN A 268 15.53 -62.19 7.97
N ALA A 269 15.73 -60.97 7.45
CA ALA A 269 15.39 -60.64 6.07
C ALA A 269 16.41 -61.24 5.08
N PRO A 270 15.99 -61.94 4.01
CA PRO A 270 16.91 -62.43 2.99
C PRO A 270 17.61 -61.25 2.29
N PRO A 271 18.84 -61.45 1.75
CA PRO A 271 19.54 -60.38 1.06
C PRO A 271 18.76 -59.99 -0.21
N ASP A 272 18.12 -58.81 -0.17
CA ASP A 272 17.50 -58.16 -1.33
C ASP A 272 18.60 -57.77 -2.33
N THR A 273 19.09 -58.74 -3.10
CA THR A 273 19.75 -58.49 -4.38
C THR A 273 18.69 -58.09 -5.40
N ASP A 274 18.94 -56.95 -6.06
CA ASP A 274 18.19 -56.39 -7.21
C ASP A 274 16.91 -55.59 -6.93
N ARG A 275 17.00 -54.56 -6.08
CA ARG A 275 16.17 -53.37 -6.26
C ARG A 275 17.04 -52.17 -6.66
N ALA A 276 16.96 -51.82 -7.94
CA ALA A 276 17.50 -50.57 -8.44
C ALA A 276 17.01 -49.41 -7.56
N PRO A 277 17.85 -48.42 -7.23
CA PRO A 277 17.46 -47.30 -6.38
C PRO A 277 16.36 -46.52 -7.08
N VAL A 278 15.11 -46.71 -6.64
CA VAL A 278 13.99 -45.88 -7.07
C VAL A 278 14.20 -44.52 -6.42
N SER A 279 14.79 -43.60 -7.18
CA SER A 279 14.78 -42.18 -6.84
C SER A 279 13.33 -41.74 -6.76
N LEU A 280 12.78 -41.69 -5.55
CA LEU A 280 11.53 -40.98 -5.27
C LEU A 280 11.81 -39.52 -5.62
N GLY A 281 11.36 -39.10 -6.81
CA GLY A 281 11.33 -37.70 -7.20
C GLY A 281 10.55 -36.87 -6.17
N PRO A 282 10.64 -35.53 -6.23
CA PRO A 282 9.95 -34.66 -5.27
C PRO A 282 8.47 -35.03 -5.20
N PHE A 283 8.05 -35.56 -4.06
CA PHE A 283 6.67 -35.93 -3.80
C PHE A 283 5.84 -34.65 -3.69
N ASN A 284 5.31 -34.19 -4.82
CA ASN A 284 4.33 -33.11 -4.82
C ASN A 284 2.97 -33.71 -4.55
N LEU A 285 2.35 -33.30 -3.44
CA LEU A 285 0.93 -33.52 -3.24
C LEU A 285 0.19 -32.97 -4.48
N PRO A 286 -0.77 -33.73 -5.04
CA PRO A 286 -1.60 -33.19 -6.10
C PRO A 286 -2.26 -31.91 -5.56
N PRO A 287 -2.36 -30.85 -6.39
CA PRO A 287 -3.08 -29.65 -5.99
C PRO A 287 -4.48 -30.05 -5.53
N PRO A 288 -5.04 -29.38 -4.50
CA PRO A 288 -6.37 -29.71 -4.04
C PRO A 288 -7.35 -29.63 -5.21
N PRO A 289 -8.35 -30.53 -5.26
CA PRO A 289 -9.34 -30.50 -6.32
C PRO A 289 -9.95 -29.09 -6.41
N PRO A 290 -10.08 -28.53 -7.62
CA PRO A 290 -10.63 -27.20 -7.78
C PRO A 290 -12.04 -27.17 -7.21
N LEU A 291 -12.38 -26.08 -6.54
CA LEU A 291 -13.73 -25.88 -6.01
C LEU A 291 -14.72 -25.93 -7.17
N THR A 292 -15.83 -26.65 -6.96
CA THR A 292 -16.96 -26.59 -7.89
C THR A 292 -17.55 -25.18 -7.90
N THR A 293 -18.28 -24.84 -8.97
CA THR A 293 -18.96 -23.54 -9.07
C THR A 293 -19.93 -23.33 -7.91
N GLU A 294 -20.69 -24.36 -7.53
CA GLU A 294 -21.63 -24.32 -6.40
C GLU A 294 -20.92 -24.08 -5.06
N GLN A 295 -19.84 -24.82 -4.78
CA GLN A 295 -19.03 -24.61 -3.57
C GLN A 295 -18.41 -23.21 -3.54
N THR A 296 -17.96 -22.70 -4.68
CA THR A 296 -17.40 -21.34 -4.78
C THR A 296 -18.43 -20.30 -4.39
N VAL A 297 -19.69 -20.46 -4.84
CA VAL A 297 -20.82 -19.58 -4.46
C VAL A 297 -21.16 -19.69 -2.97
N GLU A 298 -21.13 -20.89 -2.41
CA GLU A 298 -21.42 -21.08 -0.99
C GLU A 298 -20.32 -20.45 -0.11
N TYR A 299 -19.06 -20.73 -0.40
CA TYR A 299 -17.93 -20.17 0.35
C TYR A 299 -17.83 -18.66 0.23
N SER A 300 -18.13 -18.09 -0.95
CA SER A 300 -18.16 -16.65 -1.14
C SER A 300 -19.28 -15.98 -0.36
N LYS A 301 -20.50 -16.53 -0.36
CA LYS A 301 -21.59 -16.04 0.51
C LYS A 301 -21.21 -16.10 1.98
N GLY A 302 -20.61 -17.22 2.43
CA GLY A 302 -20.09 -17.36 3.79
C GLY A 302 -19.04 -16.33 4.14
N ALA A 303 -18.11 -16.05 3.23
CA ALA A 303 -17.07 -15.03 3.40
C ALA A 303 -17.67 -13.61 3.52
N VAL A 304 -18.60 -13.25 2.63
CA VAL A 304 -19.30 -11.95 2.69
C VAL A 304 -20.03 -11.81 4.02
N ASN A 305 -20.83 -12.80 4.42
CA ASN A 305 -21.56 -12.78 5.69
C ASN A 305 -20.61 -12.63 6.90
N ARG A 306 -19.47 -13.32 6.88
CA ARG A 306 -18.47 -13.21 7.95
C ARG A 306 -17.89 -11.80 8.03
N VAL A 307 -17.55 -11.18 6.90
CA VAL A 307 -17.01 -9.81 6.86
C VAL A 307 -18.04 -8.80 7.40
N PHE A 308 -19.29 -8.89 6.98
CA PHE A 308 -20.33 -8.00 7.52
C PHE A 308 -20.64 -8.26 8.99
N SER A 309 -20.59 -9.52 9.44
CA SER A 309 -20.72 -9.85 10.87
C SER A 309 -19.58 -9.22 11.69
N THR A 310 -18.35 -9.24 11.18
CA THR A 310 -17.22 -8.56 11.83
C THR A 310 -17.38 -7.04 11.84
N LEU A 311 -17.90 -6.45 10.77
CA LEU A 311 -18.20 -5.02 10.70
C LEU A 311 -19.22 -4.62 11.78
N THR A 312 -20.32 -5.35 11.89
CA THR A 312 -21.36 -5.11 12.90
C THR A 312 -20.82 -5.27 14.32
N ALA A 313 -19.97 -6.28 14.58
CA ALA A 313 -19.34 -6.46 15.88
C ALA A 313 -18.42 -5.29 16.27
N MET A 314 -17.73 -4.69 15.29
CA MET A 314 -16.87 -3.52 15.49
C MET A 314 -17.64 -2.20 15.67
N GLU A 315 -18.97 -2.17 15.45
CA GLU A 315 -19.78 -0.97 15.70
C GLU A 315 -20.14 -0.77 17.17
N GLN A 316 -19.93 -1.77 18.03
CA GLN A 316 -20.11 -1.61 19.46
C GLN A 316 -19.11 -0.58 20.01
N PRO A 317 -19.49 0.25 21.01
CA PRO A 317 -18.77 1.47 21.36
C PRO A 317 -17.37 1.16 21.92
N ALA A 318 -16.39 1.07 21.02
CA ALA A 318 -14.98 1.13 21.39
C ALA A 318 -14.68 2.57 21.83
N SER A 319 -14.05 2.71 23.00
CA SER A 319 -13.69 3.98 23.62
C SER A 319 -13.06 4.94 22.61
N SER A 320 -13.69 6.10 22.43
CA SER A 320 -13.31 7.13 21.48
C SER A 320 -11.89 7.65 21.74
N LYS A 321 -10.90 7.10 21.04
CA LYS A 321 -9.74 7.90 20.63
C LYS A 321 -10.10 8.54 19.30
N THR A 322 -10.38 9.83 19.33
CA THR A 322 -10.57 10.66 18.14
C THR A 322 -9.36 10.53 17.23
N GLN A 323 -9.44 9.63 16.24
CA GLN A 323 -8.42 9.54 15.21
C GLN A 323 -8.46 10.84 14.39
N LYS A 324 -7.30 11.46 14.21
CA LYS A 324 -7.19 12.71 13.44
C LYS A 324 -7.49 12.41 11.97
N PRO A 325 -8.53 13.03 11.37
CA PRO A 325 -8.72 12.95 9.93
C PRO A 325 -7.54 13.61 9.23
N GLY A 326 -6.99 12.99 8.18
CA GLY A 326 -5.85 13.53 7.44
C GLY A 326 -5.55 12.74 6.18
N PHE A 327 -5.07 13.46 5.15
CA PHE A 327 -4.71 12.94 3.83
C PHE A 327 -3.68 11.79 3.85
N ASN A 328 -2.94 11.63 4.95
CA ASN A 328 -1.92 10.60 5.14
C ASN A 328 -2.44 9.30 5.79
N ARG A 329 -3.74 9.18 6.10
CA ARG A 329 -4.29 7.91 6.58
C ARG A 329 -4.36 6.93 5.41
N LEU A 330 -3.38 6.03 5.34
CA LEU A 330 -3.43 4.90 4.42
C LEU A 330 -4.65 4.04 4.75
N ALA A 331 -5.50 3.81 3.76
CA ALA A 331 -6.61 2.87 3.91
C ALA A 331 -6.06 1.48 4.29
N ALA A 332 -6.73 0.80 5.23
CA ALA A 332 -6.41 -0.56 5.68
C ALA A 332 -5.20 -0.76 6.61
N THR A 333 -4.53 0.29 7.12
CA THR A 333 -3.38 0.08 8.03
C THR A 333 -3.78 -0.26 9.48
N ASN A 334 -4.94 0.22 9.95
CA ASN A 334 -5.31 0.12 11.36
C ASN A 334 -6.32 -1.01 11.67
N HIS A 335 -6.66 -1.88 10.72
CA HIS A 335 -7.68 -2.96 10.87
C HIS A 335 -8.98 -2.50 11.57
N ASP A 336 -9.29 -1.21 11.48
CA ASP A 336 -10.41 -0.57 12.13
C ASP A 336 -11.66 -0.63 11.24
N ARG A 337 -12.80 -0.23 11.80
CA ARG A 337 -14.09 -0.23 11.10
C ARG A 337 -13.99 0.45 9.73
N ASP A 338 -13.40 1.64 9.67
CA ASP A 338 -13.28 2.40 8.41
C ASP A 338 -12.36 1.72 7.40
N ALA A 339 -11.29 1.06 7.86
CA ALA A 339 -10.42 0.25 7.01
C ALA A 339 -11.20 -0.92 6.38
N TRP A 340 -11.99 -1.64 7.18
CA TRP A 340 -12.84 -2.72 6.68
C TRP A 340 -13.89 -2.22 5.71
N ILE A 341 -14.56 -1.12 6.01
CA ILE A 341 -15.52 -0.48 5.10
C ILE A 341 -14.82 -0.13 3.78
N THR A 342 -13.66 0.54 3.83
CA THR A 342 -12.92 0.93 2.63
C THR A 342 -12.51 -0.28 1.79
N LEU A 343 -12.07 -1.36 2.45
CA LEU A 343 -11.69 -2.61 1.78
C LEU A 343 -12.90 -3.27 1.11
N VAL A 344 -14.03 -3.39 1.80
CA VAL A 344 -15.26 -3.98 1.27
C VAL A 344 -15.81 -3.15 0.11
N THR A 345 -15.84 -1.82 0.25
CA THR A 345 -16.25 -0.92 -0.83
C THR A 345 -15.36 -1.08 -2.06
N ARG A 346 -14.03 -1.17 -1.89
CA ARG A 346 -13.11 -1.37 -3.02
C ARG A 346 -13.17 -2.78 -3.60
N LEU A 347 -13.45 -3.81 -2.80
CA LEU A 347 -13.68 -5.16 -3.32
C LEU A 347 -14.94 -5.16 -4.19
N ALA A 348 -16.03 -4.58 -3.68
CA ALA A 348 -17.29 -4.46 -4.41
C ALA A 348 -17.13 -3.74 -5.76
N THR A 349 -16.35 -2.64 -5.78
CA THR A 349 -16.23 -1.82 -6.98
C THR A 349 -15.10 -2.28 -7.92
N ARG A 350 -13.94 -2.70 -7.39
CA ARG A 350 -12.69 -2.89 -8.18
C ARG A 350 -12.33 -4.34 -8.49
N ALA A 351 -12.93 -5.35 -7.83
CA ALA A 351 -12.44 -6.72 -7.89
C ALA A 351 -13.45 -7.68 -8.56
N PRO A 352 -13.62 -7.77 -9.90
CA PRO A 352 -12.78 -7.31 -10.99
C PRO A 352 -13.61 -6.61 -12.09
N ALA A 353 -13.44 -5.30 -12.25
CA ALA A 353 -13.84 -4.64 -13.48
C ALA A 353 -12.91 -5.11 -14.61
N GLY A 354 -13.22 -6.24 -15.25
CA GLY A 354 -12.46 -6.79 -16.39
C GLY A 354 -12.13 -8.29 -16.38
N LEU A 355 -12.43 -9.06 -15.32
CA LEU A 355 -12.29 -10.54 -15.37
C LEU A 355 -13.61 -11.28 -15.64
N ASP A 356 -14.76 -10.61 -15.49
CA ASP A 356 -16.07 -11.18 -15.87
C ASP A 356 -16.25 -11.19 -17.41
N GLU A 357 -15.47 -10.40 -18.15
CA GLU A 357 -15.42 -10.38 -19.62
C GLU A 357 -14.38 -11.38 -20.15
N ASN A 358 -14.45 -12.64 -19.71
CA ASN A 358 -14.05 -13.75 -20.60
C ASN A 358 -15.12 -13.90 -21.71
N LYS A 359 -15.33 -12.84 -22.50
CA LYS A 359 -15.82 -12.96 -23.88
C LYS A 359 -14.64 -13.32 -24.79
N LEU A 360 -13.93 -14.40 -24.46
CA LEU A 360 -13.34 -15.20 -25.52
C LEU A 360 -14.54 -15.72 -26.31
N LYS A 361 -14.64 -15.38 -27.60
CA LYS A 361 -15.58 -15.96 -28.56
C LYS A 361 -15.46 -17.49 -28.51
N SER A 362 -16.19 -18.11 -27.60
CA SER A 362 -16.56 -19.51 -27.69
C SER A 362 -17.84 -19.50 -28.51
N GLU A 363 -17.79 -20.08 -29.71
CA GLU A 363 -18.94 -20.27 -30.60
C GLU A 363 -19.93 -21.34 -30.06
N SER A 364 -20.25 -21.23 -28.78
CA SER A 364 -21.24 -22.05 -28.10
C SER A 364 -21.97 -21.17 -27.10
N ALA A 365 -22.70 -20.20 -27.66
CA ALA A 365 -23.66 -19.41 -26.91
C ALA A 365 -24.79 -20.33 -26.41
N SER A 366 -24.65 -20.78 -25.17
CA SER A 366 -25.81 -20.96 -24.29
C SER A 366 -25.66 -19.98 -23.15
N LEU A 367 -26.34 -18.84 -23.29
CA LEU A 367 -26.96 -18.05 -22.24
C LEU A 367 -26.48 -18.41 -20.81
N SER A 368 -25.30 -17.96 -20.40
CA SER A 368 -24.94 -17.92 -18.98
C SER A 368 -25.69 -16.77 -18.31
N ARG A 369 -27.02 -16.88 -18.27
CA ARG A 369 -27.89 -16.11 -17.39
C ARG A 369 -27.53 -16.51 -15.95
N GLY A 370 -27.03 -15.56 -15.16
CA GLY A 370 -27.06 -15.67 -13.70
C GLY A 370 -25.91 -16.44 -13.04
N GLY A 371 -24.68 -16.30 -13.55
CA GLY A 371 -23.51 -16.63 -12.73
C GLY A 371 -23.46 -15.72 -11.48
N PHE A 372 -23.20 -16.29 -10.31
CA PHE A 372 -23.02 -15.53 -9.08
C PHE A 372 -21.83 -14.57 -9.25
N SER A 373 -22.09 -13.26 -9.21
CA SER A 373 -21.05 -12.25 -9.11
C SER A 373 -20.81 -11.93 -7.64
N LEU A 374 -19.59 -12.22 -7.16
CA LEU A 374 -19.16 -11.88 -5.81
C LEU A 374 -19.34 -10.38 -5.54
N ASN A 375 -19.09 -9.53 -6.53
CA ASN A 375 -19.23 -8.08 -6.40
C ASN A 375 -20.66 -7.68 -6.14
N ASP A 376 -21.61 -8.22 -6.91
CA ASP A 376 -23.01 -7.94 -6.68
C ASP A 376 -23.50 -8.47 -5.34
N ALA A 377 -22.96 -9.60 -4.86
CA ALA A 377 -23.24 -10.09 -3.51
C ALA A 377 -22.70 -9.15 -2.41
N ILE A 378 -21.50 -8.61 -2.59
CA ILE A 378 -20.92 -7.62 -1.67
C ILE A 378 -21.73 -6.32 -1.73
N ARG A 379 -22.12 -5.85 -2.91
CA ARG A 379 -22.94 -4.65 -3.08
C ARG A 379 -24.34 -4.78 -2.46
N GLU A 380 -24.99 -5.94 -2.61
CA GLU A 380 -26.27 -6.20 -1.97
C GLU A 380 -26.11 -6.20 -0.44
N SER A 381 -25.02 -6.78 0.07
CA SER A 381 -24.72 -6.77 1.50
C SER A 381 -24.38 -5.37 2.02
N LEU A 382 -23.65 -4.55 1.24
CA LEU A 382 -23.40 -3.13 1.53
C LEU A 382 -24.72 -2.34 1.58
N TYR A 383 -25.61 -2.58 0.63
CA TYR A 383 -26.93 -1.95 0.59
C TYR A 383 -27.75 -2.28 1.84
N LEU A 384 -27.88 -3.56 2.19
CA LEU A 384 -28.59 -3.99 3.40
C LEU A 384 -27.96 -3.40 4.66
N TYR A 385 -26.63 -3.41 4.75
CA TYR A 385 -25.89 -2.82 5.86
C TYR A 385 -26.15 -1.31 6.00
N VAL A 386 -26.15 -0.56 4.90
CA VAL A 386 -26.41 0.89 4.95
C VAL A 386 -27.87 1.18 5.33
N VAL A 387 -28.84 0.48 4.76
CA VAL A 387 -30.27 0.76 5.01
C VAL A 387 -30.71 0.38 6.42
N ASP A 388 -30.15 -0.69 6.99
CA ASP A 388 -30.47 -1.19 8.33
C ASP A 388 -30.26 -0.14 9.45
N ASP A 389 -29.20 0.66 9.39
CA ASP A 389 -29.01 1.84 10.26
C ASP A 389 -28.48 3.03 9.45
N PHE A 390 -29.30 3.52 8.51
CA PHE A 390 -28.89 4.58 7.59
C PHE A 390 -28.48 5.87 8.29
N ARG A 391 -29.02 6.15 9.49
CA ARG A 391 -28.70 7.36 10.25
C ARG A 391 -27.25 7.37 10.70
N LYS A 392 -26.75 6.24 11.20
CA LYS A 392 -25.33 6.09 11.60
C LYS A 392 -24.41 5.75 10.44
N ARG A 393 -24.94 5.11 9.39
CA ARG A 393 -24.16 4.54 8.27
C ARG A 393 -24.23 5.37 6.99
N ILE A 394 -24.82 6.57 7.00
CA ILE A 394 -24.95 7.41 5.80
C ILE A 394 -23.59 7.77 5.18
N ASP A 395 -22.58 8.02 6.00
CA ASP A 395 -21.22 8.34 5.54
C ASP A 395 -20.62 7.17 4.76
N VAL A 396 -20.95 5.94 5.15
CA VAL A 396 -20.56 4.72 4.45
C VAL A 396 -21.22 4.64 3.08
N GLY A 397 -22.54 4.90 3.03
CA GLY A 397 -23.30 4.93 1.77
C GLY A 397 -22.76 5.99 0.81
N ILE A 398 -22.49 7.21 1.31
CA ILE A 398 -21.92 8.31 0.52
C ILE A 398 -20.52 7.95 0.00
N SER A 399 -19.64 7.41 0.86
CA SER A 399 -18.30 6.99 0.45
C SER A 399 -18.36 5.88 -0.61
N TRP A 400 -19.27 4.92 -0.47
CA TRP A 400 -19.47 3.85 -1.45
C TRP A 400 -19.97 4.38 -2.79
N LEU A 401 -20.98 5.25 -2.78
CA LEU A 401 -21.50 5.86 -4.01
C LEU A 401 -20.45 6.72 -4.73
N ASN A 402 -19.61 7.44 -3.99
CA ASN A 402 -18.48 8.18 -4.59
C ASN A 402 -17.47 7.22 -5.24
N GLU A 403 -17.19 6.09 -4.60
CA GLU A 403 -16.28 5.09 -5.15
C GLU A 403 -16.86 4.39 -6.40
N GLU A 404 -18.16 4.03 -6.41
CA GLU A 404 -18.83 3.46 -7.60
C GLU A 404 -18.82 4.44 -8.76
N TRP A 405 -19.17 5.72 -8.51
CA TRP A 405 -19.13 6.74 -9.55
C TRP A 405 -17.73 6.94 -10.12
N TYR A 406 -16.72 6.98 -9.25
CA TYR A 406 -15.34 7.10 -9.68
C TYR A 406 -14.92 5.90 -10.54
N ASN A 407 -15.33 4.70 -10.14
CA ASN A 407 -15.04 3.49 -10.89
C ASN A 407 -15.72 3.48 -12.27
N ASP A 408 -17.00 3.81 -12.34
CA ASP A 408 -17.74 3.93 -13.62
C ASP A 408 -17.04 4.91 -14.57
N ARG A 409 -16.49 6.03 -14.05
CA ARG A 409 -15.72 7.00 -14.86
C ARG A 409 -14.39 6.46 -15.36
N ILE A 410 -13.65 5.76 -14.50
CA ILE A 410 -12.38 5.14 -14.89
C ILE A 410 -12.61 4.05 -15.94
N GLN A 411 -13.62 3.19 -15.76
CA GLN A 411 -13.97 2.18 -16.76
C GLN A 411 -14.35 2.80 -18.09
N LYS A 412 -15.13 3.88 -18.08
CA LYS A 412 -15.51 4.60 -19.30
C LYS A 412 -14.33 5.19 -20.05
N GLN A 413 -13.32 5.68 -19.32
CA GLN A 413 -12.10 6.23 -19.91
C GLN A 413 -11.15 5.13 -20.42
N GLN A 414 -11.08 3.99 -19.73
CA GLN A 414 -10.19 2.89 -20.12
C GLN A 414 -10.74 2.06 -21.28
N ASN A 415 -12.08 1.98 -21.38
CA ASN A 415 -12.77 1.15 -22.36
C ASN A 415 -13.62 2.01 -23.32
N GLU A 416 -13.09 3.13 -23.83
CA GLU A 416 -13.82 4.05 -24.73
C GLU A 416 -14.38 3.37 -25.99
N GLU A 417 -13.76 2.26 -26.43
CA GLU A 417 -14.16 1.47 -27.61
C GLU A 417 -15.14 0.31 -27.27
N ALA A 418 -15.46 0.08 -25.99
CA ALA A 418 -16.36 -1.01 -25.61
C ALA A 418 -17.82 -0.67 -25.94
N GLU A 419 -18.51 -1.62 -26.57
CA GLU A 419 -19.92 -1.50 -26.98
C GLU A 419 -20.88 -1.31 -25.79
N TYR A 420 -20.49 -1.80 -24.60
CA TYR A 420 -21.27 -1.67 -23.38
C TYR A 420 -20.37 -1.64 -22.15
N ILE A 421 -20.58 -0.64 -21.29
CA ILE A 421 -19.91 -0.51 -19.99
C ILE A 421 -21.02 -0.51 -18.93
N PRO A 422 -21.08 -1.50 -18.03
CA PRO A 422 -22.11 -1.55 -17.01
C PRO A 422 -21.94 -0.38 -16.02
N GLU A 423 -22.93 0.53 -15.96
CA GLU A 423 -22.95 1.63 -14.99
C GLU A 423 -23.66 1.17 -13.70
N HIS A 424 -22.92 1.15 -12.58
CA HIS A 424 -23.43 0.64 -11.31
C HIS A 424 -23.95 1.76 -10.40
N TYR A 425 -23.34 2.95 -10.51
CA TYR A 425 -23.64 4.09 -9.64
C TYR A 425 -25.14 4.41 -9.58
N GLU A 426 -25.78 4.57 -10.74
CA GLU A 426 -27.18 4.99 -10.82
C GLU A 426 -28.12 3.96 -10.17
N LYS A 427 -27.91 2.67 -10.48
CA LYS A 427 -28.68 1.56 -9.93
C LYS A 427 -28.64 1.55 -8.39
N TRP A 428 -27.44 1.63 -7.81
CA TRP A 428 -27.29 1.53 -6.34
C TRP A 428 -27.69 2.80 -5.62
N MET A 429 -27.45 3.96 -6.22
CA MET A 429 -27.93 5.24 -5.68
C MET A 429 -29.46 5.28 -5.61
N LEU A 430 -30.16 4.80 -6.65
CA LEU A 430 -31.62 4.69 -6.62
C LEU A 430 -32.10 3.65 -5.59
N LYS A 431 -31.46 2.47 -5.50
CA LYS A 431 -31.80 1.46 -4.48
C LYS A 431 -31.64 2.01 -3.06
N ILE A 432 -30.52 2.67 -2.75
CA ILE A 432 -30.28 3.29 -1.43
C ILE A 432 -31.36 4.34 -1.16
N LEU A 433 -31.65 5.22 -2.13
CA LEU A 433 -32.68 6.23 -1.97
C LEU A 433 -34.06 5.62 -1.69
N ASP A 434 -34.47 4.64 -2.49
CA ASP A 434 -35.74 3.93 -2.30
C ASP A 434 -35.79 3.20 -0.94
N GLY A 435 -34.65 2.74 -0.43
CA GLY A 435 -34.51 2.13 0.89
C GLY A 435 -34.61 3.11 2.07
N ILE A 436 -34.08 4.34 1.93
CA ILE A 436 -34.12 5.33 3.02
C ILE A 436 -35.43 6.14 3.07
N VAL A 437 -36.03 6.42 1.90
CA VAL A 437 -37.19 7.32 1.79
C VAL A 437 -38.37 6.97 2.72
N PRO A 438 -38.75 5.69 2.91
CA PRO A 438 -39.83 5.33 3.83
C PRO A 438 -39.58 5.78 5.27
N PHE A 439 -38.32 5.80 5.71
CA PHE A 439 -37.89 6.04 7.09
C PHE A 439 -37.47 7.50 7.38
N LEU A 440 -37.58 8.38 6.39
CA LEU A 440 -37.31 9.80 6.56
C LEU A 440 -38.46 10.52 7.27
N ASP A 441 -38.12 11.33 8.27
CA ASP A 441 -39.02 12.24 8.96
C ASP A 441 -38.99 13.63 8.29
N ALA A 442 -40.07 14.40 8.38
CA ALA A 442 -40.22 15.75 7.84
C ALA A 442 -39.12 16.73 8.28
N LYS A 443 -38.53 16.50 9.47
CA LYS A 443 -37.47 17.35 10.05
C LYS A 443 -36.05 16.88 9.69
N ASP A 444 -35.93 15.76 8.99
CA ASP A 444 -34.66 15.10 8.81
C ASP A 444 -33.79 15.77 7.73
N LYS A 445 -32.70 16.40 8.15
CA LYS A 445 -31.74 17.04 7.23
C LYS A 445 -30.85 16.02 6.51
N LEU A 446 -30.96 14.73 6.85
CA LEU A 446 -30.14 13.67 6.27
C LEU A 446 -30.35 13.55 4.76
N LEU A 447 -31.57 13.72 4.25
CA LEU A 447 -31.83 13.71 2.81
C LEU A 447 -31.08 14.84 2.09
N ILE A 448 -31.11 16.05 2.66
CA ILE A 448 -30.39 17.20 2.11
C ILE A 448 -28.88 16.92 2.08
N ARG A 449 -28.35 16.40 3.20
CA ARG A 449 -26.95 16.00 3.31
C ARG A 449 -26.56 14.96 2.27
N PHE A 450 -27.34 13.88 2.17
CA PHE A 450 -27.11 12.79 1.22
C PHE A 450 -27.07 13.31 -0.22
N LEU A 451 -28.10 14.04 -0.66
CA LEU A 451 -28.16 14.63 -2.00
C LEU A 451 -27.03 15.65 -2.24
N SER A 452 -26.55 16.31 -1.18
CA SER A 452 -25.47 17.29 -1.28
C SER A 452 -24.07 16.69 -1.39
N GLU A 453 -23.87 15.43 -0.99
CA GLU A 453 -22.55 14.79 -0.91
C GLU A 453 -22.36 13.68 -1.97
N ILE A 454 -23.43 13.18 -2.59
CA ILE A 454 -23.32 12.21 -3.70
C ILE A 454 -22.75 12.86 -4.98
N PRO A 455 -21.98 12.15 -5.82
CA PRO A 455 -21.23 12.76 -6.92
C PRO A 455 -22.12 13.32 -8.04
N SER A 456 -23.13 12.58 -8.51
CA SER A 456 -24.05 13.04 -9.57
C SER A 456 -25.51 12.75 -9.27
N ILE A 457 -26.41 13.63 -9.73
CA ILE A 457 -27.85 13.55 -9.51
C ILE A 457 -28.53 13.44 -10.87
N ASN A 458 -29.34 12.40 -11.03
CA ASN A 458 -30.11 12.15 -12.25
C ASN A 458 -31.57 12.54 -12.04
N GLN A 459 -32.33 12.67 -13.13
CA GLN A 459 -33.74 13.08 -13.07
C GLN A 459 -34.60 12.10 -12.26
N ASP A 460 -34.27 10.80 -12.28
CA ASP A 460 -35.01 9.80 -11.51
C ASP A 460 -34.86 9.98 -10.00
N VAL A 461 -33.72 10.48 -9.53
CA VAL A 461 -33.50 10.87 -8.13
C VAL A 461 -34.47 11.97 -7.74
N LEU A 462 -34.60 13.00 -8.59
CA LEU A 462 -35.48 14.12 -8.34
C LEU A 462 -36.95 13.69 -8.37
N LYS A 463 -37.34 12.76 -9.26
CA LYS A 463 -38.68 12.16 -9.23
C LYS A 463 -38.96 11.44 -7.90
N ARG A 464 -37.97 10.76 -7.32
CA ARG A 464 -38.11 10.17 -5.96
C ARG A 464 -38.33 11.26 -4.94
N VAL A 465 -37.55 12.35 -4.98
CA VAL A 465 -37.68 13.50 -4.06
C VAL A 465 -39.07 14.15 -4.16
N VAL A 466 -39.56 14.37 -5.39
CA VAL A 466 -40.92 14.90 -5.62
C VAL A 466 -41.99 13.93 -5.09
N ARG A 467 -41.78 12.62 -5.21
CA ARG A 467 -42.71 11.61 -4.65
C ARG A 467 -42.81 11.68 -3.12
N LEU A 468 -41.83 12.23 -2.39
CA LEU A 468 -41.98 12.45 -0.95
C LEU A 468 -43.10 13.44 -0.63
N ALA A 469 -43.38 14.40 -1.51
CA ALA A 469 -44.44 15.39 -1.32
C ALA A 469 -45.86 14.81 -1.40
N LYS A 470 -46.01 13.51 -1.74
CA LYS A 470 -47.29 12.80 -1.56
C LYS A 470 -47.75 12.78 -0.11
N ASP A 471 -46.82 12.87 0.83
CA ASP A 471 -47.10 13.04 2.24
C ASP A 471 -47.02 14.55 2.58
N PRO A 472 -48.14 15.18 2.98
CA PRO A 472 -48.21 16.59 3.41
C PRO A 472 -47.08 17.00 4.35
N GLU A 473 -46.76 16.16 5.32
CA GLU A 473 -45.75 16.48 6.33
C GLU A 473 -44.34 16.59 5.73
N ARG A 474 -44.08 15.89 4.61
CA ARG A 474 -42.76 15.82 3.97
C ARG A 474 -42.58 16.81 2.83
N VAL A 475 -43.62 17.57 2.46
CA VAL A 475 -43.55 18.60 1.39
C VAL A 475 -42.45 19.63 1.69
N GLN A 476 -42.37 20.08 2.94
CA GLN A 476 -41.35 21.04 3.35
C GLN A 476 -39.93 20.48 3.16
N LEU A 477 -39.70 19.22 3.51
CA LEU A 477 -38.41 18.55 3.33
C LEU A 477 -38.03 18.47 1.84
N ALA A 478 -38.97 18.07 0.98
CA ALA A 478 -38.74 17.97 -0.46
C ALA A 478 -38.38 19.33 -1.07
N VAL A 479 -39.12 20.39 -0.73
CA VAL A 479 -38.85 21.75 -1.20
C VAL A 479 -37.49 22.25 -0.69
N GLN A 480 -37.15 22.00 0.57
CA GLN A 480 -35.85 22.39 1.12
C GLN A 480 -34.67 21.64 0.46
N ALA A 481 -34.83 20.34 0.20
CA ALA A 481 -33.83 19.56 -0.51
C ALA A 481 -33.57 20.08 -1.93
N LEU A 482 -34.63 20.35 -2.70
CA LEU A 482 -34.50 20.94 -4.05
C LEU A 482 -33.90 22.34 -4.01
N HIS A 483 -34.32 23.18 -3.07
CA HIS A 483 -33.76 24.53 -2.92
C HIS A 483 -32.26 24.50 -2.62
N TYR A 484 -31.81 23.56 -1.79
CA TYR A 484 -30.39 23.36 -1.51
C TYR A 484 -29.62 22.98 -2.78
N LEU A 485 -30.16 22.07 -3.60
CA LEU A 485 -29.55 21.66 -4.87
C LEU A 485 -29.42 22.85 -5.83
N ILE A 486 -30.45 23.68 -5.93
CA ILE A 486 -30.45 24.90 -6.78
C ILE A 486 -29.30 25.85 -6.40
N LEU A 487 -29.08 26.05 -5.09
CA LEU A 487 -28.08 26.97 -4.56
C LEU A 487 -26.65 26.44 -4.69
N LEU A 488 -26.43 25.18 -4.26
CA LEU A 488 -25.09 24.66 -4.00
C LEU A 488 -24.60 23.65 -5.04
N ARG A 489 -25.44 23.25 -6.00
CA ARG A 489 -25.07 22.33 -7.08
C ARG A 489 -25.50 22.86 -8.46
N PRO A 490 -24.69 23.77 -9.06
CA PRO A 490 -24.98 24.32 -10.39
C PRO A 490 -25.34 23.27 -11.47
N PRO A 491 -24.68 22.09 -11.57
CA PRO A 491 -25.01 21.10 -12.60
C PRO A 491 -26.42 20.51 -12.47
N ALA A 492 -26.99 20.45 -11.27
CA ALA A 492 -28.32 19.89 -11.02
C ALA A 492 -29.41 20.98 -10.96
N ARG A 493 -29.05 22.26 -11.10
CA ARG A 493 -29.94 23.40 -10.87
C ARG A 493 -31.17 23.37 -11.76
N GLU A 494 -31.00 23.24 -13.07
CA GLU A 494 -32.12 23.29 -14.02
C GLU A 494 -33.10 22.15 -13.76
N MET A 495 -32.59 20.92 -13.58
CA MET A 495 -33.43 19.76 -13.27
C MET A 495 -34.15 19.92 -11.92
N ALA A 496 -33.52 20.53 -10.93
CA ALA A 496 -34.14 20.79 -9.63
C ALA A 496 -35.20 21.90 -9.70
N LEU A 497 -35.02 22.90 -10.56
CA LEU A 497 -36.05 23.92 -10.85
C LEU A 497 -37.26 23.29 -11.53
N ASP A 498 -37.05 22.41 -12.51
CA ASP A 498 -38.14 21.68 -13.19
C ASP A 498 -38.92 20.80 -12.19
N ALA A 499 -38.22 20.13 -11.26
CA ALA A 499 -38.84 19.36 -10.18
C ALA A 499 -39.62 20.24 -9.19
N LEU A 500 -39.18 21.49 -8.97
CA LEU A 500 -39.87 22.46 -8.11
C LEU A 500 -41.15 22.99 -8.77
N GLU A 501 -41.12 23.18 -10.10
CA GLU A 501 -42.31 23.51 -10.89
C GLU A 501 -43.34 22.36 -10.85
N ASP A 502 -42.88 21.10 -10.93
CA ASP A 502 -43.74 19.92 -10.80
C ASP A 502 -44.39 19.84 -9.41
N LEU A 503 -43.65 20.17 -8.35
CA LEU A 503 -44.21 20.27 -7.00
C LEU A 503 -45.29 21.35 -6.90
N TYR A 504 -45.04 22.52 -7.47
CA TYR A 504 -45.98 23.64 -7.44
C TYR A 504 -47.32 23.32 -8.11
N LYS A 505 -47.27 22.60 -9.24
CA LYS A 505 -48.46 22.19 -10.01
C LYS A 505 -49.28 21.13 -9.26
N ASN A 506 -48.61 20.15 -8.65
CA ASN A 506 -49.26 18.95 -8.15
C ASN A 506 -49.58 18.99 -6.65
N TYR A 507 -48.96 19.87 -5.86
CA TYR A 507 -49.11 19.89 -4.41
C TYR A 507 -49.33 21.31 -3.87
N ASP A 508 -50.53 21.58 -3.37
CA ASP A 508 -50.96 22.90 -2.88
C ASP A 508 -50.13 23.42 -1.71
N GLU A 509 -49.74 22.53 -0.81
CA GLU A 509 -48.91 22.86 0.37
C GLU A 509 -47.50 23.33 0.01
N SER A 510 -47.01 22.99 -1.20
CA SER A 510 -45.69 23.41 -1.68
C SER A 510 -45.69 24.86 -2.17
N ARG A 511 -46.84 25.37 -2.65
CA ARG A 511 -46.98 26.71 -3.26
C ARG A 511 -46.41 27.85 -2.43
N PRO A 512 -46.69 27.99 -1.11
CA PRO A 512 -46.15 29.09 -0.31
C PRO A 512 -44.61 29.05 -0.16
N LEU A 513 -44.02 27.85 -0.19
CA LEU A 513 -42.57 27.68 -0.10
C LEU A 513 -41.90 27.95 -1.44
N VAL A 514 -42.46 27.41 -2.53
CA VAL A 514 -41.95 27.59 -3.90
C VAL A 514 -42.03 29.05 -4.35
N THR A 515 -43.10 29.76 -3.99
CA THR A 515 -43.29 31.18 -4.34
C THR A 515 -42.20 32.09 -3.75
N LYS A 516 -41.53 31.67 -2.66
CA LYS A 516 -40.40 32.41 -2.09
C LYS A 516 -39.08 32.19 -2.85
N ILE A 517 -38.99 31.10 -3.60
CA ILE A 517 -37.76 30.62 -4.24
C ILE A 517 -37.78 30.93 -5.74
N MET A 518 -38.85 30.55 -6.45
CA MET A 518 -38.89 30.60 -7.91
C MET A 518 -38.67 31.97 -8.54
N PRO A 519 -39.23 33.08 -8.02
CA PRO A 519 -39.03 34.42 -8.60
C PRO A 519 -37.56 34.84 -8.69
N LYS A 520 -36.69 34.27 -7.83
CA LYS A 520 -35.25 34.60 -7.82
C LYS A 520 -34.47 33.93 -8.95
N PHE A 521 -34.97 32.82 -9.50
CA PHE A 521 -34.25 32.00 -10.47
C PHE A 521 -34.92 32.00 -11.85
N ARG A 522 -36.25 31.92 -11.93
CA ARG A 522 -37.01 32.01 -13.20
C ARG A 522 -38.29 32.87 -13.02
N PRO A 523 -38.17 34.21 -12.98
CA PRO A 523 -39.32 35.09 -12.75
C PRO A 523 -40.40 34.99 -13.85
N GLU A 524 -40.01 34.96 -15.12
CA GLU A 524 -40.95 34.90 -16.26
C GLU A 524 -41.68 33.55 -16.37
N ALA A 525 -40.97 32.44 -16.10
CA ALA A 525 -41.57 31.10 -16.09
C ALA A 525 -42.54 30.95 -14.91
N PHE A 526 -42.20 31.53 -13.76
CA PHE A 526 -43.06 31.49 -12.58
C PHE A 526 -44.36 32.30 -12.75
N GLN A 527 -44.32 33.44 -13.45
CA GLN A 527 -45.52 34.22 -13.75
C GLN A 527 -46.51 33.41 -14.60
N LYS A 528 -46.04 32.75 -15.66
CA LYS A 528 -46.85 31.84 -16.49
C LYS A 528 -47.37 30.64 -15.70
N LEU A 529 -46.58 30.13 -14.77
CA LEU A 529 -46.97 29.02 -13.89
C LEU A 529 -48.10 29.42 -12.94
N GLN A 530 -48.08 30.64 -12.40
CA GLN A 530 -49.15 31.18 -11.57
C GLN A 530 -50.45 31.36 -12.35
N GLU A 531 -50.37 31.89 -13.57
CA GLU A 531 -51.52 32.05 -14.47
C GLU A 531 -52.16 30.69 -14.83
N ALA A 532 -51.34 29.67 -15.07
CA ALA A 532 -51.80 28.32 -15.42
C ALA A 532 -52.42 27.55 -14.24
N VAL A 533 -52.07 27.88 -13.00
CA VAL A 533 -52.64 27.25 -11.78
C VAL A 533 -53.85 28.02 -11.24
N ALA A 534 -53.99 29.30 -11.61
CA ALA A 534 -55.14 30.15 -11.27
C ALA A 534 -56.30 30.03 -12.28
N SER A 535 -56.02 29.53 -13.49
CA SER A 535 -57.01 29.17 -14.51
C SER A 535 -57.52 27.75 -14.29
#